data_AF-A0A2X1T1T8-F1
#
_entry.id   AF-A0A2X1T1T8-F1
#
_cell.length_a   1.000
_cell.length_b   1.000
_cell.length_c   1.000
_cell.angle_alpha   90.00
_cell.angle_beta   90.00
_cell.angle_gamma   90.00
#
_symmetry.space_group_name_H-M   'P 1'
#
loop_
_entity.id
_entity.type
_entity.pdbx_description
1 polymer ?
#
loop_
_entity_poly.entity_id
_entity_poly.type
_entity_poly.pdbx_seq_one_letter_code
_entity_poly.pdbx_strand_id
1 'polypeptide(L)' 'MKLTAKATRVGKWWAIEVPEIEGLFTQTRHLDQVEAMVKDAAAGLTERPEQDFEVAVLVTNQNMQKTAAFAS' A
#
# COMPACT_ATOMS: atom_id res chain seq x y z
N MET A 1 -12.57 -5.21 -7.22
CA MET A 1 -12.14 -3.79 -7.22
C MET A 1 -10.65 -3.74 -7.48
N LYS A 2 -10.19 -2.82 -8.33
CA LYS A 2 -8.76 -2.64 -8.61
C LYS A 2 -8.16 -1.64 -7.62
N LEU A 3 -7.04 -2.02 -7.01
CA LEU A 3 -6.29 -1.21 -6.05
C LEU A 3 -4.88 -0.96 -6.57
N THR A 4 -4.36 0.23 -6.32
CA THR A 4 -2.99 0.60 -6.70
C THR A 4 -2.13 0.70 -5.45
N ALA A 5 -1.30 -0.30 -5.22
CA ALA A 5 -0.35 -0.29 -4.10
C ALA A 5 0.91 0.49 -4.48
N LYS A 6 1.02 1.73 -4.00
CA LYS A 6 2.23 2.55 -4.16
C LYS A 6 3.27 2.10 -3.15
N ALA A 7 4.21 1.27 -3.59
CA ALA A 7 5.27 0.72 -2.76
C ALA A 7 6.52 1.60 -2.83
N THR A 8 6.98 2.05 -1.67
CA THR A 8 8.07 3.00 -1.54
C THR A 8 9.16 2.42 -0.64
N ARG A 9 10.40 2.35 -1.12
CA ARG A 9 11.51 1.83 -0.31
C ARG A 9 11.94 2.86 0.74
N VAL A 10 11.74 2.54 2.02
CA VAL A 10 12.17 3.34 3.18
C VAL A 10 13.17 2.54 4.01
N GLY A 11 14.46 2.78 3.76
CA GLY A 11 15.55 2.03 4.38
C GLY A 11 15.47 0.53 4.07
N LYS A 12 15.17 -0.28 5.10
CA LYS A 12 15.02 -1.76 4.98
C LYS A 12 13.58 -2.22 4.78
N TRP A 13 12.62 -1.29 4.74
CA TRP A 13 11.19 -1.56 4.63
C TRP A 13 10.63 -0.98 3.33
N TRP A 14 9.49 -1.51 2.93
CA TRP A 14 8.60 -0.93 1.94
C TRP A 14 7.43 -0.31 2.70
N ALA A 15 7.20 0.99 2.49
CA ALA A 15 5.98 1.66 2.89
C ALA A 15 4.98 1.57 1.73
N ILE A 16 3.72 1.28 2.03
CA ILE A 16 2.68 1.03 1.03
C ILE A 16 1.49 1.93 1.34
N GLU A 17 1.07 2.66 0.32
CA GLU A 17 -0.12 3.50 0.32
C GLU A 17 -1.08 2.99 -0.76
N VAL A 18 -2.36 2.92 -0.43
CA VAL A 18 -3.43 2.56 -1.38
C VAL A 18 -4.44 3.70 -1.41
N PRO A 19 -4.35 4.63 -2.38
CA PRO A 19 -5.19 5.83 -2.41
C PRO A 19 -6.67 5.53 -2.65
N GLU A 20 -7.02 4.35 -3.18
CA GLU A 20 -8.41 3.95 -3.41
C GLU A 20 -9.15 3.57 -2.11
N ILE A 21 -8.44 3.33 -1.00
CA ILE A 21 -9.02 3.05 0.31
C ILE A 21 -8.46 4.05 1.31
N GLU A 22 -9.28 5.01 1.72
CA GLU A 22 -8.88 6.02 2.71
C GLU A 22 -8.46 5.34 4.02
N GLY A 23 -7.28 5.73 4.53
CA GLY A 23 -6.70 5.16 5.75
C GLY A 23 -5.95 3.84 5.55
N LEU A 24 -5.88 3.28 4.34
CA LEU A 24 -5.09 2.07 4.09
C LEU A 24 -3.62 2.41 3.86
N PHE A 25 -2.85 2.24 4.94
CA PHE A 25 -1.40 2.27 4.93
C PHE A 25 -0.86 0.98 5.55
N THR A 26 0.12 0.37 4.90
CA THR A 26 0.78 -0.84 5.42
C THR A 26 2.28 -0.80 5.10
N GLN A 27 3.03 -1.72 5.70
CA GLN A 27 4.47 -1.84 5.47
C GLN A 27 4.93 -3.29 5.48
N THR A 28 5.94 -3.59 4.67
CA THR A 28 6.52 -4.93 4.63
C THR A 28 8.03 -4.89 4.35
N ARG A 29 8.74 -5.99 4.62
CA ARG A 29 10.19 -6.11 4.37
C ARG A 29 10.49 -6.49 2.93
N HIS A 30 9.57 -7.22 2.30
CA HIS A 30 9.76 -7.82 0.98
C HIS A 30 8.69 -7.35 0.00
N LEU A 31 9.08 -7.06 -1.24
CA LEU A 31 8.17 -6.48 -2.23
C LEU A 31 7.07 -7.48 -2.64
N ASP A 32 7.39 -8.77 -2.67
CA ASP A 32 6.44 -9.86 -2.91
C ASP A 32 5.32 -9.96 -1.86
N GLN A 33 5.54 -9.43 -0.65
CA GLN A 33 4.54 -9.43 0.41
C GLN A 33 3.55 -8.27 0.30
N VAL A 34 3.78 -7.29 -0.57
CA VAL A 34 2.94 -6.08 -0.69
C VAL A 34 1.51 -6.44 -1.04
N GLU A 35 1.30 -7.31 -2.03
CA GLU A 35 -0.03 -7.68 -2.48
C GLU A 35 -0.85 -8.32 -1.35
N ALA A 36 -0.28 -9.30 -0.65
CA ALA A 36 -0.95 -9.97 0.46
C ALA A 36 -1.31 -8.99 1.59
N MET A 37 -0.39 -8.10 1.96
CA MET A 37 -0.62 -7.11 3.03
C MET A 37 -1.67 -6.06 2.66
N VAL A 38 -1.76 -5.68 1.38
CA VAL A 38 -2.80 -4.77 0.90
C VAL A 38 -4.17 -5.44 0.91
N LYS A 39 -4.27 -6.71 0.49
CA LYS A 39 -5.54 -7.44 0.51
C LYS A 39 -6.06 -7.66 1.92
N ASP A 40 -5.19 -8.07 2.84
CA ASP A 40 -5.52 -8.25 4.26
C ASP A 40 -6.02 -6.92 4.89
N ALA A 41 -5.28 -5.83 4.70
CA ALA A 41 -5.67 -4.52 5.20
C ALA A 41 -6.97 -4.00 4.55
N ALA A 42 -7.15 -4.22 3.25
CA ALA A 42 -8.37 -3.84 2.53
C ALA A 42 -9.58 -4.62 3.05
N ALA A 43 -9.43 -5.93 3.29
CA ALA A 43 -10.48 -6.76 3.85
C ALA A 43 -10.90 -6.29 5.24
N GLY A 44 -9.93 -5.96 6.10
CA GLY A 44 -10.20 -5.42 7.44
C GLY A 44 -10.92 -4.07 7.44
N LEU A 45 -10.58 -3.17 6.52
CA LEU A 45 -11.16 -1.82 6.45
C LEU A 45 -12.52 -1.77 5.76
N THR A 46 -12.78 -2.68 4.83
CA THR A 46 -13.99 -2.64 3.99
C THR A 46 -15.00 -3.75 4.32
N GLU A 47 -14.64 -4.66 5.23
CA GLU A 47 -15.43 -5.85 5.59
C GLU A 47 -15.77 -6.75 4.38
N ARG A 48 -14.91 -6.74 3.35
CA ARG A 48 -15.04 -7.56 2.14
C ARG A 48 -13.95 -8.62 2.09
N PRO A 49 -14.18 -9.76 1.40
CA PRO A 49 -13.16 -10.79 1.27
C PRO A 49 -11.97 -10.30 0.43
N GLU A 50 -10.77 -10.81 0.73
CA GLU A 50 -9.54 -10.48 -0.01
C GLU A 50 -9.63 -10.70 -1.53
N GLN A 51 -10.45 -11.66 -1.95
CA GLN A 51 -10.68 -12.05 -3.35
C GLN A 51 -11.39 -10.95 -4.16
N ASP A 52 -12.07 -10.04 -3.48
CA ASP A 52 -12.70 -8.88 -4.12
C ASP A 52 -11.66 -7.85 -4.58
N PHE A 53 -10.40 -7.96 -4.18
CA PHE A 53 -9.35 -6.99 -4.49
C PHE A 53 -8.33 -7.53 -5.49
N GLU A 54 -8.16 -6.78 -6.58
CA GLU A 54 -7.10 -6.98 -7.56
C GLU A 54 -6.06 -5.89 -7.34
N VAL A 55 -4.85 -6.25 -6.91
CA VAL A 55 -3.82 -5.30 -6.50
C VAL A 55 -2.75 -5.18 -7.58
N ALA A 56 -2.53 -3.97 -8.08
CA ALA A 56 -1.38 -3.64 -8.91
C ALA A 56 -0.32 -2.95 -8.06
N VAL A 57 0.90 -3.51 -8.02
CA VAL A 57 2.01 -2.94 -7.26
C VAL A 57 2.79 -1.96 -8.14
N LEU A 58 2.82 -0.69 -7.74
CA LEU A 58 3.62 0.36 -8.35
C LEU A 58 4.79 0.69 -7.43
N VAL A 59 6.00 0.29 -7.83
CA VAL A 59 7.23 0.67 -7.12
C VAL A 59 7.55 2.12 -7.44
N THR A 60 7.54 2.98 -6.42
CA THR A 60 7.89 4.39 -6.56
C THR A 60 9.30 4.65 -6.05
N ASN A 61 10.07 5.45 -6.80
CA ASN A 61 11.37 5.92 -6.35
C ASN A 61 11.21 7.12 -5.42
N GLN A 62 12.02 7.15 -4.36
CA GLN A 62 12.03 8.11 -3.25
C GLN A 62 12.11 9.60 -3.65
N ASN A 63 12.39 9.92 -4.91
CA ASN A 63 12.50 11.29 -5.39
C ASN A 63 11.13 11.98 -5.60
N MET A 64 10.00 11.26 -5.53
CA MET A 64 8.66 11.83 -5.79
C MET A 64 7.78 12.10 -4.56
N GLN A 65 8.17 11.70 -3.35
CA GLN A 65 7.26 11.73 -2.18
C GLN A 65 7.61 12.75 -1.07
N LYS A 66 8.65 13.58 -1.23
CA LYS A 66 9.07 14.52 -0.17
C LYS A 66 8.15 15.73 0.05
N THR A 67 6.92 15.75 -0.51
CA THR A 67 6.04 16.94 -0.46
C THR A 67 4.67 16.71 0.18
N ALA A 68 4.34 15.50 0.67
CA ALA A 68 3.06 15.30 1.35
C ALA A 68 3.24 14.40 2.58
N ALA A 69 2.62 14.78 3.69
CA ALA A 69 2.41 13.98 4.91
C ALA A 69 3.45 14.02 6.06
N PHE A 70 4.14 15.15 6.28
CA PHE A 70 4.57 15.52 7.64
C PHE A 70 4.07 16.93 7.98
N ALA A 71 2.77 17.05 8.17
CA ALA A 71 2.15 18.20 8.81
C ALA A 71 0.95 17.70 9.62
N SER A 72 1.22 17.25 10.84
CA SER A 72 0.34 17.31 12.02
C SER A 72 1.17 17.00 13.26
#